data_AF-A0ABD5WBN1-F1
#
_entry.id   AF-A0ABD5WBN1-F1
#
_cell.length_a   1.000
_cell.length_b   1.000
_cell.length_c   1.000
_cell.angle_alpha   90.00
_cell.angle_beta   90.00
_cell.angle_gamma   90.00
#
_symmetry.space_group_name_H-M   'P 1'
#
loop_
_entity.id
_entity.type
_entity.pdbx_description
1 polymer ?
#
loop_
_entity_poly.entity_id
_entity_poly.type
_entity_poly.pdbx_seq_one_letter_code
_entity_poly.pdbx_strand_id
1 'polypeptide(L)' 'MLRRSHDCDRCGAPIAPGDEYAAVDGIAPDGELRVLLCARCAAALSRFLDGA' A
#
# COMPACT_ATOMS: atom_id res chain seq x y z
N MET A 1 6.81 0.49 -11.72
CA MET A 1 7.55 -0.69 -11.20
C MET A 1 8.63 -0.20 -10.24
N LEU A 2 8.70 -0.79 -9.05
CA LEU A 2 9.68 -0.41 -8.02
C LEU A 2 11.10 -0.69 -8.48
N ARG A 3 12.05 0.20 -8.12
CA ARG A 3 13.48 0.04 -8.43
C ARG A 3 14.28 -0.56 -7.28
N ARG A 4 13.71 -0.59 -6.07
CA ARG A 4 14.31 -1.11 -4.84
C ARG A 4 13.23 -1.74 -3.98
N SER A 5 13.63 -2.53 -2.99
CA SER A 5 12.70 -3.06 -1.98
C SER A 5 12.12 -1.93 -1.14
N HIS A 6 10.86 -2.09 -0.72
CA HIS A 6 10.17 -1.19 0.19
C HIS A 6 9.42 -2.00 1.25
N ASP A 7 9.23 -1.45 2.44
CA ASP A 7 8.42 -2.11 3.46
C ASP A 7 6.97 -1.67 3.32
N CYS A 8 6.05 -2.62 3.47
CA CYS A 8 4.62 -2.34 3.54
C CYS A 8 4.35 -1.45 4.76
N ASP A 9 3.74 -0.29 4.54
CA ASP A 9 3.47 0.69 5.59
C ASP A 9 2.63 0.11 6.75
N ARG A 10 1.71 -0.82 6.44
CA ARG A 10 0.80 -1.40 7.43
C ARG A 10 1.40 -2.54 8.27
N CYS A 11 2.19 -3.42 7.66
CA CYS A 11 2.63 -4.67 8.30
C CYS A 11 4.15 -4.87 8.33
N GLY A 12 4.92 -3.97 7.72
CA GLY A 12 6.38 -4.03 7.64
C GLY A 12 6.93 -5.14 6.74
N ALA A 13 6.08 -5.92 6.07
CA ALA A 13 6.55 -6.96 5.15
C ALA A 13 7.26 -6.32 3.94
N PRO A 14 8.41 -6.87 3.49
CA PRO A 14 9.11 -6.34 2.33
C PRO A 14 8.31 -6.57 1.05
N ILE A 15 8.41 -5.63 0.13
CA ILE A 15 7.84 -5.62 -1.22
C ILE A 15 9.04 -5.51 -2.18
N ALA A 16 9.35 -6.61 -2.87
CA ALA A 16 10.47 -6.68 -3.78
C ALA A 16 10.10 -6.10 -5.17
N PRO A 17 11.10 -5.68 -5.98
CA PRO A 17 10.87 -5.35 -7.37
C PRO A 17 10.24 -6.54 -8.13
N GLY A 18 9.09 -6.30 -8.76
CA GLY A 18 8.33 -7.33 -9.47
C GLY A 18 7.12 -7.86 -8.70
N ASP A 19 7.04 -7.63 -7.39
CA ASP A 19 5.87 -7.97 -6.60
C ASP A 19 4.68 -7.06 -6.95
N GLU A 20 3.48 -7.61 -6.77
CA GLU A 20 2.26 -6.81 -6.78
C GLU A 20 2.14 -5.98 -5.48
N TYR A 21 1.74 -4.72 -5.64
CA TYR A 21 1.55 -3.78 -4.53
C TYR A 21 0.42 -2.79 -4.86
N ALA A 22 -0.12 -2.16 -3.82
CA ALA A 22 -0.96 -0.99 -3.97
C ALA A 22 -0.21 0.26 -3.52
N ALA A 23 -0.25 1.30 -4.36
CA ALA A 23 0.10 2.65 -3.95
C ALA A 23 -1.20 3.35 -3.56
N VAL A 24 -1.29 3.79 -2.31
CA VAL A 24 -2.43 4.54 -1.81
C VAL A 24 -2.00 5.99 -1.68
N ASP A 25 -2.60 6.83 -2.51
CA ASP A 25 -2.54 8.27 -2.34
C ASP A 25 -3.72 8.68 -1.44
N GLY A 26 -3.42 9.07 -0.21
CA GLY A 26 -4.40 9.59 0.73
C GLY A 26 -4.44 11.11 0.65
N ILE A 27 -5.63 11.70 0.50
CA ILE A 27 -5.81 13.14 0.70
C ILE A 27 -5.93 13.38 2.20
N ALA A 28 -4.79 13.56 2.87
CA ALA A 28 -4.79 14.17 4.19
C ALA A 28 -5.16 15.67 4.05
N PRO A 29 -5.65 16.35 5.11
CA PRO A 29 -5.98 17.78 5.05
C PRO A 29 -4.80 18.68 4.64
N ASP A 30 -3.57 18.19 4.81
CA ASP A 30 -2.30 18.79 4.37
C ASP A 30 -1.80 18.29 3.00
N GLY A 31 -2.51 17.33 2.39
CA GLY A 31 -2.31 16.91 1.00
C GLY A 31 -1.19 15.91 0.73
N GLU A 32 -0.51 15.42 1.76
CA GLU A 32 0.67 14.56 1.61
C GLU A 32 0.43 13.18 2.25
N LEU A 33 -0.12 12.22 1.50
CA LEU A 33 0.09 10.83 1.87
C LEU A 33 0.31 9.96 0.64
N ARG A 34 1.54 9.43 0.50
CA ARG A 34 1.91 8.37 -0.45
C ARG A 34 2.37 7.15 0.34
N VAL A 35 1.50 6.15 0.53
CA VAL A 35 1.88 4.89 1.22
C VAL A 35 1.87 3.70 0.26
N LEU A 36 2.79 2.75 0.51
CA LEU A 36 2.85 1.48 -0.22
C LEU A 36 2.35 0.35 0.66
N LEU A 37 1.40 -0.43 0.15
CA LEU A 37 0.86 -1.62 0.80
C LEU A 37 1.18 -2.87 -0.03
N CYS A 38 1.55 -3.95 0.65
CA CYS A 38 1.65 -5.26 0.02
C CYS A 38 0.27 -5.76 -0.42
N ALA A 39 0.22 -6.67 -1.40
CA ALA A 39 -1.04 -7.18 -1.96
C ALA A 39 -2.05 -7.67 -0.89
N ARG A 40 -1.59 -8.31 0.19
CA ARG A 40 -2.45 -8.75 1.30
C ARG A 40 -3.11 -7.58 2.03
N CYS A 41 -2.33 -6.56 2.40
CA CYS A 41 -2.84 -5.39 3.11
C CYS A 41 -3.74 -4.55 2.20
N ALA A 42 -3.40 -4.45 0.92
CA ALA A 42 -4.24 -3.81 -0.09
C ALA A 42 -5.61 -4.50 -0.22
N ALA A 43 -5.65 -5.84 -0.30
CA ALA A 43 -6.90 -6.59 -0.38
C ALA A 43 -7.76 -6.44 0.89
N ALA A 44 -7.13 -6.37 2.07
CA ALA A 44 -7.84 -6.09 3.32
C ALA A 44 -8.44 -4.67 3.33
N LEU A 45 -7.69 -3.67 2.84
CA LEU A 45 -8.18 -2.30 2.71
C LEU A 45 -9.36 -2.20 1.73
N SER A 46 -9.27 -2.85 0.56
CA SER A 46 -10.37 -2.87 -0.41
C SER A 46 -11.66 -3.40 0.23
N ARG A 47 -11.61 -4.58 0.88
CA ARG A 47 -12.78 -5.16 1.56
C ARG A 47 -13.40 -4.21 2.59
N PHE A 48 -12.55 -3.55 3.37
CA PHE A 48 -13.01 -2.55 4.35
C PHE A 48 -13.72 -1.36 3.67
N LEU A 49 -13.16 -0.82 2.59
CA LEU A 49 -13.75 0.29 1.84
C LEU A 49 -15.04 -0.11 1.10
N ASP A 50 -15.10 -1.35 0.63
CA ASP A 50 -16.27 -1.94 -0.03
C ASP A 50 -17.41 -2.27 0.95
N GLY A 51 -17.18 -2.15 2.27
CA GLY A 51 -18.16 -2.42 3.32
C GLY A 51 -18.47 -3.91 3.52
N ALA A 52 -17.54 -4.80 3.13
CA ALA A 52 -17.67 -6.26 3.14
C ALA A 52 -17.05 -6.93 4.36
#